data_AF-A0A2X1KES4-F1
#
_entry.id   AF-A0A2X1KES4-F1
#
_cell.length_a   1.000
_cell.length_b   1.000
_cell.length_c   1.000
_cell.angle_alpha   90.00
_cell.angle_beta   90.00
_cell.angle_gamma   90.00
#
_symmetry.space_group_name_H-M   'P 1'
#
loop_
_entity.id
_entity.type
_entity.pdbx_description
1 polymer ?
#
loop_
_entity_poly.entity_id
_entity_poly.type
_entity_poly.pdbx_seq_one_letter_code
_entity_poly.pdbx_strand_id
1 'polypeptide(L)'
;MIAHGLSAAGLFILCGQLYERIHTRDMRMMGGLWSKMKWLPALSLFFAVATLGMPGTGNFVGEFMILFGSFQIVPVITVISTFGLVFASVYSLAMLHRAYFVKRKARLPARNCQGCRCVSCL
;
A
#
# COMPACT_ATOMS: atom_id res chain seq x y z
N MET A 1 -3.43 -11.52 -11.32
CA MET A 1 -4.33 -10.73 -12.18
C MET A 1 -5.53 -10.20 -11.40
N ILE A 2 -6.52 -11.04 -11.03
CA ILE A 2 -7.70 -10.57 -10.26
C ILE A 2 -7.31 -10.00 -8.89
N ALA A 3 -6.52 -10.75 -8.11
CA ALA A 3 -6.07 -10.31 -6.79
C ALA A 3 -5.30 -8.97 -6.85
N HIS A 4 -4.41 -8.83 -7.84
CA HIS A 4 -3.67 -7.60 -8.06
C HIS A 4 -4.62 -6.44 -8.43
N GLY A 5 -5.63 -6.70 -9.28
CA GLY A 5 -6.65 -5.70 -9.63
C GLY A 5 -7.40 -5.19 -8.41
N LEU A 6 -7.85 -6.09 -7.53
CA LEU A 6 -8.52 -5.73 -6.27
C LEU A 6 -7.61 -4.94 -5.34
N SER A 7 -6.34 -5.35 -5.21
CA SER A 7 -5.38 -4.66 -4.34
C SER A 7 -5.08 -3.25 -4.86
N ALA A 8 -4.84 -3.10 -6.17
CA ALA A 8 -4.56 -1.82 -6.79
C ALA A 8 -5.78 -0.88 -6.73
N ALA A 9 -6.99 -1.39 -7.00
CA ALA A 9 -8.22 -0.61 -6.87
C ALA A 9 -8.39 -0.07 -5.43
N GLY A 10 -8.19 -0.91 -4.42
CA GLY A 10 -8.23 -0.50 -3.01
C GLY A 10 -7.22 0.60 -2.69
N LEU A 11 -5.96 0.44 -3.14
CA LEU A 11 -4.89 1.42 -2.94
C LEU A 11 -5.21 2.77 -3.60
N PHE A 12 -5.77 2.76 -4.81
CA PHE A 12 -6.13 3.99 -5.54
C PHE A 12 -7.31 4.72 -4.90
N ILE A 13 -8.33 3.99 -4.43
CA ILE A 13 -9.46 4.59 -3.69
C ILE A 13 -8.96 5.25 -2.40
N LEU A 14 -8.10 4.57 -1.65
CA LEU A 14 -7.50 5.11 -0.42
C LEU A 14 -6.60 6.31 -0.71
N CYS A 15 -5.85 6.30 -1.81
CA CYS A 15 -5.03 7.43 -2.26
C CYS A 15 -5.91 8.64 -2.63
N GLY A 16 -7.05 8.42 -3.28
CA GLY A 16 -8.04 9.47 -3.58
C GLY A 16 -8.60 10.10 -2.31
N GLN A 17 -9.06 9.28 -1.36
CA GLN A 17 -9.56 9.74 -0.06
C GLN A 17 -8.49 10.44 0.78
N LEU A 18 -7.24 9.99 0.67
CA LEU A 18 -6.10 10.65 1.28
C LEU A 18 -5.90 12.04 0.68
N TYR A 19 -5.87 12.14 -0.66
CA TYR A 19 -5.70 13.40 -1.39
C TYR A 19 -6.80 14.40 -1.08
N GLU A 20 -8.07 13.97 -0.97
CA GLU A 20 -9.18 14.85 -0.60
C GLU A 20 -8.97 15.50 0.78
N ARG A 21 -8.27 14.83 1.71
CA ARG A 21 -8.00 15.38 3.05
C ARG A 21 -6.77 16.27 3.13
N ILE A 22 -5.70 15.93 2.41
CA ILE A 22 -4.40 16.63 2.54
C ILE A 22 -4.05 17.51 1.34
N HIS A 23 -4.78 17.39 0.23
CA HIS A 23 -4.60 18.14 -1.03
C HIS A 23 -3.13 18.19 -1.51
N THR A 24 -2.37 17.15 -1.19
CA THR A 24 -0.98 16.99 -1.64
C THR A 24 -0.78 15.55 -2.09
N ARG A 25 0.09 15.36 -3.08
CA ARG A 25 0.56 14.04 -3.56
C ARG A 25 2.04 13.82 -3.25
N ASP A 26 2.69 14.81 -2.65
CA ASP A 26 4.12 14.74 -2.37
C ASP A 26 4.40 13.97 -1.08
N MET A 27 4.89 12.74 -1.24
CA MET A 27 5.30 11.85 -0.14
C MET A 27 6.42 12.45 0.72
N ARG A 28 7.12 13.50 0.28
CA ARG A 28 8.13 14.22 1.07
C ARG A 28 7.50 15.14 2.12
N MET A 29 6.26 15.52 1.90
CA MET A 29 5.48 16.39 2.79
C MET A 29 4.47 15.61 3.63
N MET A 30 4.15 14.38 3.22
CA MET A 30 3.34 13.44 3.98
C MET A 30 4.20 12.76 5.05
N GLY A 31 3.68 12.70 6.27
CA GLY A 31 4.33 12.02 7.38
C GLY A 31 3.45 12.06 8.62
N GLY A 32 3.66 11.14 9.56
CA GLY A 32 2.99 11.10 10.86
C GLY A 32 1.47 11.06 10.78
N LEU A 33 0.92 10.53 9.68
CA LEU A 33 -0.51 10.52 9.40
C LEU A 33 -1.27 9.47 10.19
N TRP A 34 -0.56 8.50 10.76
CA TRP A 34 -1.10 7.46 11.63
C TRP A 34 -1.88 8.01 12.83
N SER A 35 -1.40 9.12 13.42
CA SER A 35 -2.06 9.73 14.59
C SER A 35 -3.28 10.59 14.21
N LYS A 36 -3.43 10.98 12.94
CA LYS A 36 -4.48 11.91 12.49
C LYS A 36 -5.72 11.22 11.94
N MET A 37 -5.62 9.97 11.50
CA MET A 37 -6.72 9.23 10.89
C MET A 37 -6.84 7.85 11.53
N LYS A 38 -8.07 7.44 11.88
CA LYS A 38 -8.31 6.17 12.60
C LYS A 38 -8.30 4.95 11.67
N TRP A 39 -9.00 5.01 10.53
CA TRP A 39 -9.23 3.83 9.66
C TRP A 39 -8.35 3.81 8.41
N LEU A 40 -8.12 4.99 7.83
CA LEU A 40 -7.36 5.16 6.58
C LEU A 40 -5.93 4.58 6.61
N PRO A 41 -5.10 4.80 7.66
CA PRO A 41 -3.77 4.20 7.73
C PRO A 41 -3.82 2.68 7.86
N ALA A 42 -4.73 2.13 8.68
CA ALA A 42 -4.85 0.68 8.88
C ALA A 42 -5.29 -0.04 7.60
N LEU A 43 -6.28 0.51 6.87
CA LEU A 43 -6.71 -0.04 5.58
C LEU A 43 -5.61 0.05 4.52
N SER A 44 -4.89 1.18 4.44
CA SER A 44 -3.77 1.30 3.51
C SER A 44 -2.66 0.30 3.79
N LEU A 45 -2.43 -0.02 5.07
CA LEU A 45 -1.47 -1.03 5.48
C LEU A 45 -1.91 -2.41 5.05
N PHE A 46 -3.16 -2.76 5.26
CA PHE A 46 -3.71 -4.02 4.78
C PHE A 46 -3.52 -4.19 3.26
N PHE A 47 -3.87 -3.19 2.45
CA PHE A 47 -3.72 -3.28 0.99
C PHE A 47 -2.26 -3.21 0.52
N ALA A 48 -1.38 -2.47 1.19
CA ALA A 48 0.06 -2.50 0.87
C ALA A 48 0.69 -3.86 1.18
N VAL A 49 0.26 -4.49 2.28
CA VAL A 49 0.66 -5.84 2.68
C VAL A 49 0.06 -6.90 1.75
N ALA A 50 -1.14 -6.69 1.23
CA ALA A 50 -1.70 -7.51 0.15
C ALA A 50 -0.89 -7.36 -1.16
N THR A 51 -0.39 -6.16 -1.44
CA THR A 51 0.37 -5.88 -2.67
C THR A 51 1.75 -6.53 -2.67
N LEU A 52 2.42 -6.66 -1.51
CA LEU A 52 3.73 -7.33 -1.40
C LEU A 52 3.67 -8.87 -1.41
N GLY A 53 2.47 -9.46 -1.47
CA GLY A 53 2.30 -10.91 -1.50
C GLY A 53 2.46 -11.56 -0.13
N MET A 54 1.89 -10.98 0.94
CA MET A 54 1.90 -11.63 2.25
C MET A 54 1.11 -12.96 2.20
N PRO A 55 1.58 -14.05 2.86
CA PRO A 55 0.80 -15.28 2.98
C PRO A 55 -0.57 -14.99 3.60
N GLY A 56 -1.63 -15.54 3.00
CA GLY A 56 -3.02 -15.25 3.36
C GLY A 56 -3.72 -14.23 2.45
N THR A 57 -2.99 -13.61 1.52
CA THR A 57 -3.57 -12.69 0.51
C THR A 57 -3.68 -13.37 -0.85
N GLY A 58 -4.64 -12.94 -1.67
CA GLY A 58 -4.83 -13.52 -3.02
C GLY A 58 -3.65 -13.31 -3.97
N ASN A 59 -2.82 -12.28 -3.74
CA ASN A 59 -1.61 -12.04 -4.54
C ASN A 59 -0.57 -13.13 -4.33
N PHE A 60 -0.35 -13.53 -3.06
CA PHE A 60 0.56 -14.63 -2.74
C PHE A 60 0.17 -15.92 -3.46
N VAL A 61 -1.11 -16.32 -3.40
CA VAL A 61 -1.58 -17.56 -4.04
C VAL A 61 -1.32 -17.52 -5.55
N GLY A 62 -1.59 -16.39 -6.20
CA GLY A 62 -1.35 -16.23 -7.64
C GLY A 62 0.13 -16.27 -8.00
N GLU A 63 0.97 -15.51 -7.31
CA GLU A 63 2.41 -15.42 -7.60
C GLU A 63 3.14 -16.74 -7.32
N PHE A 64 2.82 -17.43 -6.22
CA PHE A 64 3.44 -18.72 -5.93
C PHE A 64 3.05 -19.80 -6.93
N MET A 65 1.78 -19.83 -7.37
CA MET A 65 1.33 -20.78 -8.39
C MET A 65 2.02 -20.54 -9.74
N ILE A 66 2.24 -19.27 -10.11
CA ILE A 66 3.00 -18.89 -11.30
C ILE A 66 4.47 -19.31 -11.17
N LEU A 67 5.10 -19.09 -10.01
CA LEU A 67 6.49 -19.50 -9.78
C LEU A 67 6.65 -21.03 -9.86
N PHE A 68 5.75 -21.81 -9.25
CA PHE A 68 5.80 -23.27 -9.33
C PHE A 68 5.64 -23.78 -10.77
N GLY A 69 4.70 -23.21 -11.54
CA GLY A 69 4.51 -23.58 -12.95
C GLY A 69 5.69 -23.18 -13.84
N SER A 70 6.25 -21.99 -13.62
CA SER A 70 7.41 -21.49 -14.38
C SER A 70 8.69 -22.26 -14.05
N PHE A 71 8.85 -22.72 -12.80
CA PHE A 71 10.04 -23.45 -12.36
C PHE A 71 10.24 -24.76 -13.14
N GLN A 72 9.15 -25.43 -13.52
CA GLN A 72 9.18 -26.67 -14.30
C GLN A 72 9.69 -26.46 -15.74
N ILE A 73 9.49 -25.27 -16.32
CA ILE A 73 9.82 -24.99 -17.72
C ILE A 73 11.18 -24.29 -17.83
N VAL A 74 11.37 -23.19 -17.09
CA VAL A 74 12.61 -22.39 -17.13
C VAL A 74 12.99 -21.94 -15.72
N PRO A 75 13.85 -22.71 -15.00
CA PRO A 75 14.18 -22.41 -13.62
C PRO A 75 14.99 -21.11 -13.46
N VAL A 76 15.86 -20.78 -14.41
CA VAL A 76 16.72 -19.57 -14.34
C VAL A 76 15.90 -18.28 -14.30
N ILE A 77 14.88 -18.17 -15.15
CA ILE A 77 13.99 -16.99 -15.21
C ILE A 77 13.13 -16.93 -13.93
N THR A 78 12.73 -18.08 -13.41
CA THR A 78 11.94 -18.18 -12.19
C THR A 78 12.70 -17.64 -10.98
N VAL A 79 13.99 -17.98 -10.84
CA VAL A 79 14.85 -17.47 -9.76
C VAL A 79 15.01 -15.95 -9.87
N ILE A 80 15.24 -15.41 -11.07
CA ILE A 80 15.33 -13.96 -11.30
C ILE A 80 14.01 -13.27 -10.94
N SER A 81 12.87 -13.87 -11.28
CA SER A 81 11.55 -13.35 -10.94
C SER A 81 11.30 -13.32 -9.43
N THR A 82 11.80 -14.32 -8.69
CA THR A 82 11.72 -14.33 -7.22
C THR A 82 12.46 -13.15 -6.59
N PHE A 83 13.61 -12.74 -7.14
CA PHE A 83 14.27 -11.50 -6.69
C PHE A 83 13.42 -10.25 -6.94
N GLY A 84 12.66 -10.22 -8.05
CA GLY A 84 11.68 -9.16 -8.31
C GLY A 84 10.63 -9.02 -7.19
N LEU A 85 10.21 -10.14 -6.61
CA LEU A 85 9.26 -10.17 -5.48
C LEU A 85 9.86 -9.54 -4.21
N VAL A 86 11.17 -9.71 -3.98
CA VAL A 86 11.89 -9.03 -2.90
C VAL A 86 11.90 -7.52 -3.10
N PHE A 87 12.18 -7.05 -4.33
CA PHE A 87 12.12 -5.62 -4.65
C PHE A 87 10.71 -5.04 -4.50
N ALA A 88 9.67 -5.78 -4.87
CA ALA A 88 8.28 -5.38 -4.67
C ALA A 88 7.95 -5.15 -3.19
N SER A 89 8.47 -6.02 -2.32
CA SER A 89 8.33 -5.89 -0.86
C SER A 89 9.01 -4.64 -0.32
N VAL A 90 10.23 -4.35 -0.77
CA VAL A 90 10.98 -3.15 -0.37
C VAL A 90 10.24 -1.88 -0.77
N TYR A 91 9.77 -1.79 -2.02
CA TYR A 91 9.01 -0.63 -2.51
C TYR A 91 7.71 -0.41 -1.72
N SER A 92 6.91 -1.47 -1.49
CA SER A 92 5.62 -1.36 -0.79
C SER A 92 5.83 -0.87 0.65
N LEU A 93 6.82 -1.44 1.35
CA LEU A 93 7.15 -1.04 2.72
C LEU A 93 7.70 0.40 2.77
N ALA A 94 8.55 0.78 1.82
CA ALA A 94 9.09 2.14 1.74
C ALA A 94 7.99 3.18 1.48
N MET A 95 7.02 2.87 0.61
CA MET A 95 5.86 3.73 0.35
C MET A 95 5.07 3.97 1.65
N LEU A 96 4.79 2.90 2.38
CA LEU A 96 3.98 2.94 3.59
C LEU A 96 4.70 3.66 4.74
N HIS A 97 6.00 3.39 4.92
CA HIS A 97 6.82 4.11 5.89
C HIS A 97 6.79 5.61 5.63
N ARG A 98 7.02 6.04 4.38
CA ARG A 98 7.00 7.45 3.99
C ARG A 98 5.62 8.09 4.20
N ALA A 99 4.53 7.39 3.88
CA ALA A 99 3.19 7.94 4.02
C ALA A 99 2.75 8.11 5.49
N TYR A 100 3.03 7.15 6.36
CA TYR A 100 2.41 7.10 7.70
C TYR A 100 3.38 7.27 8.86
N PHE A 101 4.59 6.73 8.77
CA PHE A 101 5.51 6.59 9.89
C PHE A 101 6.61 7.66 9.94
N VAL A 102 6.99 8.25 8.80
CA VAL A 102 8.00 9.33 8.76
C VAL A 102 7.54 10.55 9.57
N LYS A 103 8.44 11.18 10.34
CA LYS A 103 8.15 12.42 11.08
C LYS A 103 7.72 13.55 10.13
N ARG A 104 6.61 14.23 10.47
CA ARG A 104 6.13 15.40 9.71
C ARG A 104 7.20 16.47 9.57
N LYS A 105 7.42 16.94 8.35
CA LYS A 105 8.00 18.28 8.12
C LYS A 105 6.87 19.30 8.28
N ALA A 106 7.13 20.38 9.03
CA ALA A 106 6.14 21.30 9.62
C ALA A 106 5.33 22.19 8.62
N ARG A 107 5.00 21.71 7.42
CA ARG A 107 4.29 22.45 6.38
C ARG A 107 3.02 21.74 5.94
N LEU A 108 2.14 21.42 6.87
CA LEU A 108 0.74 21.13 6.58
C LEU A 108 -0.10 21.96 7.57
N PRO A 109 -0.92 22.92 7.10
CA PRO A 109 -1.89 23.56 7.98
C PRO A 109 -2.79 22.45 8.48
N ALA A 110 -2.68 22.13 9.77
CA ALA A 110 -3.54 21.17 10.42
C ALA A 110 -4.96 21.75 10.49
N ARG A 111 -5.70 21.74 9.38
CA ARG A 111 -7.13 21.97 9.44
C ARG A 111 -7.73 20.82 10.23
N ASN A 112 -8.52 21.22 11.21
CA ASN A 112 -8.94 20.43 12.34
C ASN A 112 -9.75 19.18 11.88
N CYS A 113 -9.10 18.02 11.77
CA CYS A 113 -9.79 16.73 11.61
C CYS A 113 -10.42 16.25 12.95
N GLN A 114 -10.91 17.17 13.79
CA GLN A 114 -11.66 16.83 15.02
C GLN A 114 -13.17 16.68 14.77
N GLY A 115 -13.65 16.86 13.53
CA GLY A 115 -15.07 16.65 13.23
C GLY A 115 -15.38 15.18 12.91
N CYS A 116 -16.18 14.55 13.76
CA CYS A 116 -16.90 13.28 13.56
C CYS A 116 -17.82 13.22 12.30
N ARG A 117 -17.43 13.73 11.14
CA ARG A 117 -18.27 13.80 9.92
C ARG A 117 -17.74 13.05 8.70
N CYS A 118 -16.74 12.19 8.86
CA CYS A 118 -16.16 11.48 7.72
C CYS A 118 -16.33 9.97 7.75
N VAL A 119 -17.15 9.45 8.66
CA VAL A 119 -17.62 8.05 8.63
C VAL A 119 -18.93 7.92 7.83
N SER A 120 -19.58 9.03 7.46
CA SER A 120 -20.85 9.04 6.71
C SER A 120 -20.72 8.94 5.18
N CYS A 121 -19.56 8.51 4.65
CA CYS A 121 -19.37 8.25 3.23
C CYS A 121 -18.84 6.82 2.97
N LEU A 122 -19.29 5.86 3.80
CA LEU A 122 -19.28 4.45 3.46
C LEU A 122 -20.72 3.93 3.53
#